data_AF-A0A8D1F340-F1
#
_entry.id   AF-A0A8D1F340-F1
#
_cell.length_a   1.000
_cell.length_b   1.000
_cell.length_c   1.000
_cell.angle_alpha   90.00
_cell.angle_beta   90.00
_cell.angle_gamma   90.00
#
_symmetry.space_group_name_H-M   'P 1'
#
loop_
_entity.id
_entity.type
_entity.pdbx_description
1 polymer ?
#
loop_
_entity_poly.entity_id
_entity_poly.type
_entity_poly.pdbx_seq_one_letter_code
_entity_poly.pdbx_strand_id
1 'polypeptide(L)'
;MEATSGADELVSGELVSVAHALSLPAESYGNDPDIEMAWAMRAMQHAEVYYKLISSVDPQFLKLTKVDDQIYSEFRENFEKLRIDVLDPEELKSESAKEKWRPFCLKFNGIVEDFNYGTLLRLNCSQGYTEENTIFAPRIQFFAIEIARNREGYNKAVYATVQDKEEKGANNGGDKGADSGGEEKGANQEREKEKTNKGGEKEK
;
A
#
# COMPACT_ATOMS: atom_id res chain seq x y z
N MET A 1 -36.32 38.18 -11.31
CA MET A 1 -34.90 37.92 -10.99
C MET A 1 -34.82 36.46 -10.61
N GLU A 2 -34.51 35.59 -11.57
CA GLU A 2 -34.14 34.20 -11.28
C GLU A 2 -32.76 34.00 -11.90
N ALA A 3 -31.77 33.83 -11.03
CA ALA A 3 -30.44 33.39 -11.41
C ALA A 3 -30.40 31.89 -11.14
N THR A 4 -30.50 31.08 -12.20
CA THR A 4 -30.35 29.63 -12.11
C THR A 4 -28.86 29.30 -12.07
N SER A 5 -28.45 28.77 -10.91
CA SER A 5 -27.21 28.06 -10.64
C SER A 5 -26.86 27.09 -11.78
N GLY A 6 -25.69 27.27 -12.39
CA GLY A 6 -25.18 26.45 -13.48
C GLY A 6 -23.77 25.95 -13.18
N ALA A 7 -23.59 25.24 -12.07
CA ALA A 7 -22.29 24.65 -11.72
C ALA A 7 -22.35 23.24 -11.10
N ASP A 8 -23.53 22.69 -10.79
CA ASP A 8 -23.63 21.38 -10.11
C ASP A 8 -23.94 20.19 -11.04
N GLU A 9 -24.30 20.42 -12.31
CA GLU A 9 -24.85 19.37 -13.17
C GLU A 9 -23.83 18.63 -14.06
N LEU A 10 -22.59 19.12 -14.16
CA LEU A 10 -21.56 18.53 -15.03
C LEU A 10 -20.69 17.46 -14.35
N VAL A 11 -20.55 17.50 -13.03
CA VAL A 11 -19.75 16.51 -12.26
C VAL A 11 -20.46 15.16 -12.13
N SER A 12 -21.78 15.14 -12.24
CA SER A 12 -22.58 13.93 -12.02
C SER A 12 -22.56 12.97 -13.22
N GLY A 13 -22.42 13.47 -14.46
CA GLY A 13 -22.48 12.65 -15.68
C GLY A 13 -21.27 11.73 -15.87
N GLU A 14 -20.05 12.26 -15.69
CA GLU A 14 -18.81 11.47 -15.83
C GLU A 14 -18.65 10.44 -14.71
N LEU A 15 -19.00 10.80 -13.47
CA LEU A 15 -18.94 9.88 -12.33
C LEU A 15 -19.95 8.72 -12.47
N VAL A 16 -21.14 8.99 -13.00
CA VAL A 16 -22.16 7.96 -13.28
C VAL A 16 -21.72 7.05 -14.44
N SER A 17 -21.06 7.61 -15.45
CA SER A 17 -20.51 6.85 -16.58
C SER A 17 -19.42 5.88 -16.14
N VAL A 18 -18.47 6.34 -15.30
CA VAL A 18 -17.39 5.50 -14.76
C VAL A 18 -17.93 4.48 -13.75
N ALA A 19 -18.93 4.84 -12.93
CA ALA A 19 -19.54 3.89 -12.00
C ALA A 19 -20.27 2.75 -12.72
N HIS A 20 -21.02 3.08 -13.78
CA HIS A 20 -21.68 2.09 -14.59
C HIS A 20 -20.67 1.24 -15.37
N ALA A 21 -19.60 1.85 -15.87
CA ALA A 21 -18.62 1.14 -16.67
C ALA A 21 -18.01 -0.04 -15.88
N LEU A 22 -17.67 0.20 -14.62
CA LEU A 22 -16.95 -0.76 -13.80
C LEU A 22 -17.85 -1.86 -13.19
N SER A 23 -19.14 -1.88 -13.56
CA SER A 23 -20.14 -2.88 -13.15
C SER A 23 -20.46 -3.93 -14.22
N LEU A 24 -19.95 -3.79 -15.45
CA LEU A 24 -20.21 -4.72 -16.55
C LEU A 24 -19.15 -5.83 -16.64
N PRO A 25 -19.48 -7.00 -17.23
CA PRO A 25 -18.55 -8.12 -17.39
C PRO A 25 -17.31 -7.72 -18.19
N ALA A 26 -16.13 -8.18 -17.76
CA ALA A 26 -14.83 -7.85 -18.36
C ALA A 26 -14.74 -8.10 -19.88
N GLU A 27 -15.54 -9.02 -20.43
CA GLU A 27 -15.60 -9.34 -21.87
C GLU A 27 -16.25 -8.24 -22.73
N SER A 28 -16.90 -7.25 -22.12
CA SER A 28 -17.57 -6.13 -22.83
C SER A 28 -16.69 -4.89 -22.98
N TYR A 29 -15.53 -4.87 -22.31
CA TYR A 29 -14.52 -3.83 -22.48
C TYR A 29 -13.43 -4.33 -23.41
N GLY A 30 -13.32 -3.69 -24.59
CA GLY A 30 -12.04 -3.67 -25.28
C GLY A 30 -10.98 -3.04 -24.37
N ASN A 31 -9.69 -3.23 -24.68
CA ASN A 31 -8.59 -2.54 -24.00
C ASN A 31 -8.71 -1.02 -24.24
N ASP A 32 -9.61 -0.38 -23.52
CA ASP A 32 -9.87 1.04 -23.56
C ASP A 32 -9.01 1.71 -22.47
N PRO A 33 -8.08 2.59 -22.86
CA PRO A 33 -7.14 3.20 -21.93
C PRO A 33 -7.84 4.03 -20.83
N ASP A 34 -9.03 4.59 -21.10
CA ASP A 34 -9.77 5.38 -20.12
C ASP A 34 -10.36 4.48 -19.02
N ILE A 35 -10.75 3.26 -19.38
CA ILE A 35 -11.28 2.25 -18.45
C ILE A 35 -10.14 1.63 -17.62
N GLU A 36 -9.00 1.36 -18.23
CA GLU A 36 -7.80 0.93 -17.51
C GLU A 36 -7.33 1.99 -16.50
N MET A 37 -7.35 3.27 -16.90
CA MET A 37 -7.00 4.38 -16.02
C MET A 37 -8.00 4.51 -14.86
N ALA A 38 -9.31 4.35 -15.12
CA ALA A 38 -10.32 4.35 -14.08
C ALA A 38 -10.15 3.19 -13.09
N TRP A 39 -9.82 1.98 -13.57
CA TRP A 39 -9.48 0.85 -12.73
C TRP A 39 -8.24 1.10 -11.88
N ALA A 40 -7.17 1.64 -12.48
CA ALA A 40 -5.93 1.96 -11.77
C ALA A 40 -6.17 3.01 -10.66
N MET A 41 -6.91 4.08 -10.96
CA MET A 41 -7.27 5.11 -9.98
C MET A 41 -8.05 4.51 -8.80
N ARG A 42 -9.05 3.68 -9.05
CA ARG A 42 -9.82 3.03 -7.98
C ARG A 42 -8.99 2.03 -7.17
N ALA A 43 -8.10 1.29 -7.82
CA ALA A 43 -7.22 0.34 -7.12
C ALA A 43 -6.23 1.08 -6.19
N MET A 44 -5.72 2.23 -6.63
CA MET A 44 -4.91 3.15 -5.81
C MET A 44 -5.70 3.72 -4.64
N GLN A 45 -6.92 4.23 -4.87
CA GLN A 45 -7.78 4.73 -3.78
C GLN A 45 -8.06 3.65 -2.73
N HIS A 46 -8.36 2.43 -3.17
CA HIS A 46 -8.54 1.29 -2.26
C HIS A 46 -7.27 1.03 -1.43
N ALA A 47 -6.09 1.04 -2.07
CA ALA A 47 -4.81 0.86 -1.40
C ALA A 47 -4.54 1.92 -0.33
N GLU A 48 -4.78 3.20 -0.65
CA GLU A 48 -4.60 4.32 0.28
C GLU A 48 -5.54 4.25 1.48
N VAL A 49 -6.82 3.99 1.24
CA VAL A 49 -7.83 3.85 2.30
C VAL A 49 -7.48 2.69 3.22
N TYR A 50 -7.11 1.54 2.65
CA TYR A 50 -6.69 0.38 3.42
C TYR A 50 -5.42 0.65 4.23
N TYR A 51 -4.40 1.25 3.62
CA TYR A 51 -3.14 1.57 4.30
C TYR A 51 -3.37 2.50 5.49
N LYS A 52 -4.22 3.52 5.32
CA LYS A 52 -4.63 4.43 6.40
C LYS A 52 -5.36 3.67 7.53
N LEU A 53 -6.18 2.68 7.19
CA LEU A 53 -6.91 1.91 8.19
C LEU A 53 -5.94 1.12 9.08
N ILE A 54 -5.02 0.35 8.49
CA ILE A 54 -4.05 -0.44 9.25
C ILE A 54 -2.97 0.38 9.96
N SER A 55 -2.78 1.65 9.57
CA SER A 55 -1.88 2.56 10.27
C SER A 55 -2.55 3.29 11.43
N SER A 56 -3.87 3.46 11.40
CA SER A 56 -4.60 4.28 12.39
C SER A 56 -5.21 3.46 13.53
N VAL A 57 -5.53 2.19 13.28
CA VAL A 57 -6.13 1.29 14.29
C VAL A 57 -5.40 -0.05 14.32
N ASP A 58 -5.47 -0.75 15.45
CA ASP A 58 -4.84 -2.06 15.59
C ASP A 58 -5.42 -3.06 14.56
N PRO A 59 -4.60 -3.55 13.62
CA PRO A 59 -5.07 -4.41 12.54
C PRO A 59 -5.68 -5.72 13.01
N GLN A 60 -5.33 -6.23 14.21
CA GLN A 60 -5.85 -7.51 14.69
C GLN A 60 -7.36 -7.49 14.96
N PHE A 61 -7.93 -6.30 15.19
CA PHE A 61 -9.36 -6.11 15.44
C PHE A 61 -10.13 -5.66 14.19
N LEU A 62 -9.45 -5.45 13.06
CA LEU A 62 -10.09 -5.05 11.81
C LEU A 62 -10.85 -6.21 11.19
N LYS A 63 -12.12 -5.94 10.83
CA LYS A 63 -12.92 -6.78 9.96
C LYS A 63 -13.04 -6.11 8.60
N LEU A 64 -12.54 -6.78 7.56
CA LEU A 64 -12.55 -6.26 6.18
C LEU A 64 -13.86 -6.63 5.46
N THR A 65 -14.44 -7.77 5.80
CA THR A 65 -15.69 -8.28 5.23
C THR A 65 -16.60 -8.88 6.31
N LYS A 66 -17.84 -9.21 5.93
CA LYS A 66 -18.78 -9.94 6.81
C LYS A 66 -18.41 -11.41 7.00
N VAL A 67 -17.55 -11.96 6.14
CA VAL A 67 -17.22 -13.40 6.06
C VAL A 67 -15.72 -13.65 6.28
N ASP A 68 -15.03 -12.77 7.00
CA ASP A 68 -13.58 -12.87 7.21
C ASP A 68 -13.13 -14.21 7.79
N ASP A 69 -13.93 -14.78 8.71
CA ASP A 69 -13.64 -16.09 9.30
C ASP A 69 -13.63 -17.19 8.23
N GLN A 70 -14.62 -17.18 7.35
CA GLN A 70 -14.69 -18.12 6.23
C GLN A 70 -13.53 -17.91 5.26
N ILE A 71 -13.23 -16.66 4.88
CA ILE A 71 -12.12 -16.35 3.98
C ILE A 71 -10.80 -16.84 4.58
N TYR A 72 -10.54 -16.57 5.86
CA TYR A 72 -9.31 -16.97 6.54
C TYR A 72 -9.15 -18.49 6.62
N SER A 73 -10.21 -19.21 7.03
CA SER A 73 -10.18 -20.67 7.12
C SER A 73 -9.89 -21.32 5.77
N GLU A 74 -10.61 -20.92 4.72
CA GLU A 74 -10.44 -21.43 3.36
C GLU A 74 -9.06 -21.10 2.79
N PHE A 75 -8.55 -19.89 3.08
CA PHE A 75 -7.22 -19.48 2.66
C PHE A 75 -6.15 -20.35 3.31
N ARG A 76 -6.22 -20.57 4.64
CA ARG A 76 -5.24 -21.39 5.35
C ARG A 76 -5.36 -22.88 5.07
N GLU A 77 -6.53 -23.38 4.71
CA GLU A 77 -6.71 -24.74 4.22
C GLU A 77 -6.04 -24.94 2.85
N ASN A 78 -6.26 -24.02 1.91
CA ASN A 78 -5.74 -24.16 0.54
C ASN A 78 -4.27 -23.73 0.38
N PHE A 79 -3.81 -22.79 1.21
CA PHE A 79 -2.51 -22.13 1.11
C PHE A 79 -1.75 -22.16 2.44
N GLU A 80 -1.79 -23.29 3.15
CA GLU A 80 -1.18 -23.47 4.47
C GLU A 80 0.28 -22.98 4.55
N LYS A 81 1.07 -23.29 3.52
CA LYS A 81 2.51 -22.99 3.46
C LYS A 81 2.86 -21.63 2.84
N LEU A 82 1.85 -20.90 2.34
CA LEU A 82 2.08 -19.62 1.70
C LEU A 82 2.59 -18.61 2.74
N ARG A 83 3.75 -18.03 2.45
CA ARG A 83 4.30 -16.94 3.25
C ARG A 83 3.54 -15.67 2.96
N ILE A 84 3.10 -14.97 4.00
CA ILE A 84 2.30 -13.75 3.86
C ILE A 84 3.03 -12.49 4.35
N ASP A 85 4.20 -12.62 4.97
CA ASP A 85 5.03 -11.49 5.39
C ASP A 85 5.67 -10.81 4.17
N VAL A 86 6.37 -11.61 3.37
CA VAL A 86 6.97 -11.23 2.10
C VAL A 86 6.49 -12.24 1.07
N LEU A 87 5.61 -11.79 0.18
CA LEU A 87 5.04 -12.61 -0.88
C LEU A 87 6.03 -12.74 -2.04
N ASP A 88 6.15 -13.95 -2.56
CA ASP A 88 6.76 -14.19 -3.86
C ASP A 88 5.73 -13.88 -4.97
N PRO A 89 6.01 -12.94 -5.89
CA PRO A 89 5.15 -12.68 -7.03
C PRO A 89 4.79 -13.93 -7.85
N GLU A 90 5.68 -14.92 -7.91
CA GLU A 90 5.46 -16.15 -8.66
C GLU A 90 4.40 -17.06 -8.01
N GLU A 91 4.21 -16.99 -6.69
CA GLU A 91 3.15 -17.70 -5.97
C GLU A 91 1.75 -17.09 -6.17
N LEU A 92 1.68 -15.96 -6.88
CA LEU A 92 0.44 -15.28 -7.27
C LEU A 92 0.23 -15.25 -8.79
N LYS A 93 1.31 -15.08 -9.58
CA LYS A 93 1.25 -14.84 -11.03
C LYS A 93 1.60 -16.03 -11.90
N SER A 94 2.34 -17.03 -11.41
CA SER A 94 2.69 -18.19 -12.23
C SER A 94 1.43 -18.95 -12.67
N GLU A 95 1.49 -19.68 -13.78
CA GLU A 95 0.33 -20.44 -14.26
C GLU A 95 -0.14 -21.48 -13.24
N SER A 96 0.80 -22.15 -12.56
CA SER A 96 0.47 -23.07 -11.47
C SER A 96 -0.19 -22.37 -10.28
N ALA A 97 0.28 -21.16 -9.91
CA ALA A 97 -0.37 -20.37 -8.87
C ALA A 97 -1.80 -19.99 -9.28
N LYS A 98 -2.00 -19.51 -10.51
CA LYS A 98 -3.32 -19.16 -11.03
C LYS A 98 -4.28 -20.35 -11.01
N GLU A 99 -3.82 -21.55 -11.35
CA GLU A 99 -4.63 -22.78 -11.26
C GLU A 99 -5.10 -23.09 -9.83
N LYS A 100 -4.29 -22.80 -8.81
CA LYS A 100 -4.68 -22.95 -7.40
C LYS A 100 -5.59 -21.82 -6.91
N TRP A 101 -5.32 -20.60 -7.33
CA TRP A 101 -6.08 -19.42 -6.92
C TRP A 101 -7.46 -19.34 -7.57
N ARG A 102 -7.61 -19.78 -8.83
CA ARG A 102 -8.90 -19.77 -9.55
C ARG A 102 -10.04 -20.44 -8.76
N PRO A 103 -9.94 -21.70 -8.30
CA PRO A 103 -11.02 -22.35 -7.55
C PRO A 103 -11.28 -21.65 -6.21
N PHE A 104 -10.24 -21.15 -5.54
CA PHE A 104 -10.40 -20.35 -4.33
C PHE A 104 -11.22 -19.08 -4.60
N CYS A 105 -10.86 -18.29 -5.63
CA CYS A 105 -11.58 -17.06 -5.96
C CYS A 105 -13.05 -17.34 -6.31
N LEU A 106 -13.31 -18.37 -7.13
CA LEU A 106 -14.66 -18.73 -7.56
C LEU A 106 -15.56 -19.18 -6.40
N LYS A 107 -15.01 -19.72 -5.32
CA LYS A 107 -15.76 -20.13 -4.12
C LYS A 107 -16.47 -18.95 -3.45
N PHE A 108 -15.95 -17.74 -3.62
CA PHE A 108 -16.53 -16.52 -3.05
C PHE A 108 -17.38 -15.72 -4.04
N ASN A 109 -17.61 -16.25 -5.25
CA ASN A 109 -18.53 -15.65 -6.21
C ASN A 109 -19.96 -15.60 -5.62
N GLY A 110 -20.56 -14.42 -5.57
CA GLY A 110 -21.87 -14.19 -4.95
C GLY A 110 -21.86 -14.14 -3.42
N ILE A 111 -20.71 -14.38 -2.76
CA ILE A 111 -20.55 -14.23 -1.31
C ILE A 111 -19.86 -12.90 -1.00
N VAL A 112 -18.81 -12.59 -1.73
CA VAL A 112 -18.06 -11.33 -1.62
C VAL A 112 -18.43 -10.45 -2.81
N GLU A 113 -18.88 -9.24 -2.51
CA GLU A 113 -19.22 -8.23 -3.52
C GLU A 113 -17.97 -7.83 -4.32
N ASP A 114 -18.10 -7.88 -5.65
CA ASP A 114 -17.03 -7.71 -6.63
C ASP A 114 -15.76 -8.49 -6.27
N PHE A 115 -15.89 -9.78 -5.91
CA PHE A 115 -14.77 -10.63 -5.51
C PHE A 115 -13.59 -10.62 -6.51
N ASN A 116 -13.87 -10.44 -7.80
CA ASN A 116 -12.92 -10.41 -8.90
C ASN A 116 -12.42 -9.00 -9.27
N TYR A 117 -12.87 -7.97 -8.55
CA TYR A 117 -12.46 -6.59 -8.81
C TYR A 117 -10.95 -6.41 -8.60
N GLY A 118 -10.32 -5.60 -9.45
CA GLY A 118 -8.89 -5.34 -9.40
C GLY A 118 -8.46 -4.48 -8.21
N THR A 119 -7.55 -4.99 -7.39
CA THR A 119 -6.99 -4.28 -6.23
C THR A 119 -5.46 -4.35 -6.21
N LEU A 120 -4.84 -3.49 -5.40
CA LEU A 120 -3.41 -3.51 -5.17
C LEU A 120 -3.09 -4.19 -3.84
N LEU A 121 -2.13 -5.12 -3.90
CA LEU A 121 -1.64 -5.89 -2.77
C LEU A 121 -0.15 -5.60 -2.55
N ARG A 122 0.27 -5.46 -1.29
CA ARG A 122 1.68 -5.26 -0.94
C ARG A 122 2.43 -6.59 -0.92
N LEU A 123 3.60 -6.66 -1.55
CA LEU A 123 4.44 -7.84 -1.53
C LEU A 123 5.04 -8.04 -0.13
N ASN A 124 5.68 -7.00 0.41
CA ASN A 124 6.17 -6.93 1.77
C ASN A 124 5.20 -6.11 2.63
N CYS A 125 4.61 -6.74 3.65
CA CYS A 125 3.61 -6.12 4.53
C CYS A 125 4.18 -5.03 5.46
N SER A 126 5.50 -5.01 5.68
CA SER A 126 6.17 -4.00 6.52
C SER A 126 6.39 -2.67 5.79
N GLN A 127 6.25 -2.65 4.47
CA GLN A 127 6.47 -1.49 3.62
C GLN A 127 5.14 -0.89 3.13
N GLY A 128 5.21 0.34 2.62
CA GLY A 128 4.08 1.01 1.97
C GLY A 128 3.82 0.50 0.55
N TYR A 129 2.81 1.07 -0.11
CA TYR A 129 2.59 0.86 -1.53
C TYR A 129 3.65 1.65 -2.34
N THR A 130 4.47 0.93 -3.10
CA THR A 130 5.42 1.47 -4.09
C THR A 130 5.32 0.65 -5.38
N GLU A 131 5.90 1.12 -6.49
CA GLU A 131 5.88 0.38 -7.75
C GLU A 131 6.49 -1.03 -7.61
N GLU A 132 7.57 -1.15 -6.84
CA GLU A 132 8.32 -2.40 -6.65
C GLU A 132 7.71 -3.31 -5.58
N ASN A 133 6.97 -2.73 -4.62
CA ASN A 133 6.36 -3.47 -3.51
C ASN A 133 4.86 -3.78 -3.74
N THR A 134 4.34 -3.53 -4.94
CA THR A 134 2.90 -3.65 -5.21
C THR A 134 2.63 -4.61 -6.36
N ILE A 135 1.58 -5.40 -6.20
CA ILE A 135 1.09 -6.31 -7.23
C ILE A 135 -0.42 -6.16 -7.41
N PHE A 136 -0.88 -6.29 -8.65
CA PHE A 136 -2.30 -6.37 -8.94
C PHE A 136 -2.85 -7.74 -8.53
N ALA A 137 -3.96 -7.73 -7.80
CA ALA A 137 -4.65 -8.94 -7.35
C ALA A 137 -6.18 -8.72 -7.32
N PRO A 138 -7.00 -9.73 -7.63
CA PRO A 138 -8.43 -9.73 -7.34
C PRO A 138 -8.72 -9.42 -5.86
N ARG A 139 -9.81 -8.72 -5.60
CA ARG A 139 -10.26 -8.31 -4.27
C ARG A 139 -10.31 -9.47 -3.27
N ILE A 140 -10.75 -10.65 -3.70
CA ILE A 140 -10.77 -11.83 -2.81
C ILE A 140 -9.38 -12.32 -2.43
N GLN A 141 -8.39 -12.26 -3.34
CA GLN A 141 -7.01 -12.59 -3.01
C GLN A 141 -6.43 -11.57 -2.03
N PHE A 142 -6.72 -10.29 -2.25
CA PHE A 142 -6.36 -9.23 -1.33
C PHE A 142 -6.92 -9.49 0.07
N PHE A 143 -8.23 -9.78 0.18
CA PHE A 143 -8.84 -10.08 1.48
C PHE A 143 -8.23 -11.31 2.14
N ALA A 144 -8.04 -12.40 1.39
CA ALA A 144 -7.44 -13.62 1.93
C ALA A 144 -6.10 -13.35 2.62
N ILE A 145 -5.22 -12.61 1.93
CA ILE A 145 -3.88 -12.33 2.41
C ILE A 145 -3.89 -11.28 3.51
N GLU A 146 -4.61 -10.17 3.35
CA GLU A 146 -4.62 -9.09 4.33
C GLU A 146 -5.38 -9.44 5.62
N ILE A 147 -6.43 -10.26 5.54
CA ILE A 147 -7.09 -10.81 6.74
C ILE A 147 -6.11 -11.71 7.49
N ALA A 148 -5.35 -12.55 6.79
CA ALA A 148 -4.34 -13.40 7.43
C ALA A 148 -3.22 -12.56 8.07
N ARG A 149 -2.74 -11.52 7.37
CA ARG A 149 -1.73 -10.59 7.90
C ARG A 149 -2.21 -9.85 9.15
N ASN A 150 -3.48 -9.44 9.16
CA ASN A 150 -4.10 -8.80 10.30
C ASN A 150 -4.19 -9.74 11.50
N ARG A 151 -4.75 -10.94 11.31
CA ARG A 151 -4.94 -11.93 12.39
C ARG A 151 -3.62 -12.41 12.97
N GLU A 152 -2.63 -12.66 12.11
CA GLU A 152 -1.32 -13.19 12.49
C GLU A 152 -0.33 -12.11 12.94
N GLY A 153 -0.74 -10.83 12.90
CA GLY A 153 0.02 -9.72 13.47
C GLY A 153 1.12 -9.16 12.55
N TYR A 154 1.23 -9.61 11.31
CA TYR A 154 2.20 -9.10 10.33
C TYR A 154 1.99 -7.61 10.00
N ASN A 155 0.74 -7.15 9.99
CA ASN A 155 0.42 -5.74 9.76
C ASN A 155 0.62 -4.84 10.99
N LYS A 156 0.86 -5.42 12.17
CA LYS A 156 1.07 -4.65 13.41
C LYS A 156 2.29 -3.72 13.33
N ALA A 157 3.28 -4.09 12.53
CA ALA A 157 4.45 -3.24 12.28
C ALA A 157 4.07 -1.89 11.67
N VAL A 158 3.09 -1.85 10.77
CA VAL A 158 2.62 -0.60 10.14
C VAL A 158 1.96 0.30 11.18
N TYR A 159 1.13 -0.27 12.05
CA TYR A 159 0.49 0.45 13.15
C TYR A 159 1.53 1.03 14.13
N ALA A 160 2.47 0.20 14.60
CA ALA A 160 3.48 0.61 15.58
C ALA A 160 4.41 1.72 15.06
N THR A 161 4.87 1.61 13.81
CA THR A 161 5.79 2.60 13.22
C THR A 161 5.18 3.99 13.05
N VAL A 162 3.85 4.10 12.98
CA VAL A 162 3.13 5.37 12.89
C VAL A 162 2.91 5.97 14.27
N GLN A 163 2.51 5.17 15.26
CA GLN A 163 2.40 5.62 16.66
C GLN A 163 3.73 6.15 17.20
N ASP A 164 4.84 5.46 16.92
CA ASP A 164 6.18 5.89 17.33
C ASP A 164 6.62 7.23 16.70
N LYS A 165 6.09 7.57 15.52
CA LYS A 165 6.36 8.84 14.83
C LYS A 165 5.50 9.98 15.37
N GLU A 166 4.24 9.70 15.69
CA GLU A 166 3.31 10.67 16.27
C GLU A 166 3.73 11.08 17.69
N GLU A 167 4.17 10.14 18.53
CA GLU A 167 4.69 10.42 19.87
C GLU A 167 5.96 11.29 19.84
N LYS A 168 6.87 11.02 18.89
CA LYS A 168 8.09 11.83 18.70
C LYS A 168 7.81 13.22 18.12
N GLY A 169 6.75 13.38 17.34
CA GLY A 169 6.30 14.67 16.81
C GLY A 169 5.63 15.55 17.87
N ALA A 170 4.85 14.95 18.78
CA ALA A 170 4.19 15.65 19.88
C ALA A 170 5.18 16.15 20.95
N ASN A 171 6.30 15.46 21.16
CA ASN A 171 7.26 15.81 22.21
C ASN A 171 8.27 16.91 21.83
N ASN A 172 8.26 17.42 20.59
CA ASN A 172 9.14 18.49 20.10
C ASN A 172 8.46 19.87 20.01
N GLY A 173 7.25 20.02 20.57
CA GLY A 173 6.42 21.22 20.45
C GLY A 173 6.49 22.24 21.59
N GLY A 174 7.41 22.11 22.55
CA GLY A 174 7.47 23.02 23.69
C GLY A 174 8.88 23.27 24.20
N ASP A 175 9.59 24.24 23.62
CA ASP A 175 10.11 25.38 24.37
C ASP A 175 10.67 26.46 23.41
N LYS A 176 10.19 27.70 23.55
CA LYS A 176 10.68 28.89 22.86
C LYS A 176 11.21 29.85 23.93
N GLY A 177 12.52 30.07 23.92
CA GLY A 177 13.09 31.42 23.98
C GLY A 177 13.78 31.84 25.28
N ALA A 178 15.08 32.18 25.15
CA ALA A 178 15.75 33.40 25.64
C ALA A 178 17.27 33.17 25.50
N ASP A 179 17.91 33.76 24.48
CA ASP A 179 18.66 35.03 24.58
C ASP A 179 19.85 35.01 25.57
N SER A 180 21.07 35.02 25.03
CA SER A 180 22.09 36.06 25.30
C SER A 180 23.47 35.61 24.79
N GLY A 181 24.19 36.54 24.15
CA GLY A 181 25.45 36.30 23.46
C GLY A 181 26.71 36.30 24.34
N GLY A 182 27.84 36.03 23.68
CA GLY A 182 29.19 36.20 24.22
C GLY A 182 30.26 35.70 23.25
N GLU A 183 31.01 36.64 22.66
CA GLU A 183 32.29 36.40 21.98
C GLU A 183 33.37 35.93 22.97
N GLU A 184 34.31 35.06 22.55
CA GLU A 184 35.75 35.36 22.52
C GLU A 184 36.64 34.14 22.10
N LYS A 185 37.43 34.38 21.03
CA LYS A 185 38.87 34.11 20.77
C LYS A 185 39.64 32.91 21.38
N GLY A 186 40.51 32.33 20.53
CA GLY A 186 41.83 31.78 20.89
C GLY A 186 42.18 30.46 20.17
N ALA A 187 42.81 30.47 18.99
CA ALA A 187 44.27 30.44 18.75
C ALA A 187 45.00 29.09 19.00
N ASN A 188 45.28 28.40 17.89
CA ASN A 188 46.58 27.87 17.44
C ASN A 188 47.29 26.67 18.12
N GLN A 189 47.55 25.61 17.35
CA GLN A 189 48.87 25.03 16.98
C GLN A 189 48.67 23.62 16.39
N GLU A 190 48.89 23.42 15.09
CA GLU A 190 50.17 22.97 14.49
C GLU A 190 50.78 21.71 15.13
N ARG A 191 50.75 20.60 14.37
CA ARG A 191 51.95 19.79 14.08
C ARG A 191 51.76 18.95 12.82
N GLU A 192 52.17 19.59 11.74
CA GLU A 192 52.85 19.10 10.54
C GLU A 192 53.73 17.84 10.77
N LYS A 193 53.62 16.86 9.86
CA LYS A 193 54.66 16.42 8.89
C LYS A 193 54.35 14.99 8.41
N GLU A 194 54.04 14.85 7.12
CA GLU A 194 54.99 14.49 6.04
C GLU A 194 55.51 13.07 6.21
N LYS A 195 55.57 12.20 5.21
CA LYS A 195 55.90 12.27 3.78
C LYS A 195 55.77 10.77 3.37
N THR A 196 55.54 10.28 2.16
CA THR A 196 55.97 10.63 0.80
C THR A 196 55.32 9.50 -0.02
N ASN A 197 54.55 9.75 -1.09
CA ASN A 197 54.93 10.23 -2.42
C ASN A 197 55.40 9.11 -3.39
N LYS A 198 55.08 9.38 -4.66
CA LYS A 198 55.38 8.68 -5.92
C LYS A 198 54.53 7.45 -6.24
N GLY A 199 53.90 7.34 -7.42
CA GLY A 199 54.01 8.15 -8.64
C GLY A 199 54.03 7.23 -9.87
N GLY A 200 53.61 7.76 -11.02
CA GLY A 200 53.71 7.13 -12.34
C GLY A 200 52.46 6.32 -12.69
N GLU A 201 51.50 6.82 -13.47
CA GLU A 201 51.57 7.24 -14.87
C GLU A 201 51.80 6.06 -15.85
N LYS A 202 50.82 5.91 -16.75
CA LYS A 202 50.87 5.49 -18.16
C LYS A 202 50.70 4.02 -18.59
N GLU A 203 49.90 3.95 -19.68
CA GLU A 203 49.83 2.93 -20.75
C GLU A 203 49.14 1.62 -20.35
N LYS A 204 48.05 1.19 -20.97
CA LYS A 204 47.71 1.13 -22.40
C LYS A 204 46.20 0.95 -22.56
#